data_AF-A0A8P4KJE2-F1
#
_entry.id   AF-A0A8P4KJE2-F1
#
_cell.length_a   1.000
_cell.length_b   1.000
_cell.length_c   1.000
_cell.angle_alpha   90.00
_cell.angle_beta   90.00
_cell.angle_gamma   90.00
#
_symmetry.space_group_name_H-M   'P 1'
#
loop_
_entity.id
_entity.type
_entity.pdbx_description
1 polymer ?
#
loop_
_entity_poly.entity_id
_entity_poly.type
_entity_poly.pdbx_seq_one_letter_code
_entity_poly.pdbx_strand_id
1 'polypeptide(L)' 'MSKNRRIVLVFGGFVTAVAAAFYPIFVYPLTHKSEYREVQKMNRTGINQADVQPVGVKIWSDPFKPAGK' A
#
# COMPACT_ATOMS: atom_id res chain seq x y z
N MET A 1 27.01 -4.99 29.53
CA MET A 1 25.85 -5.65 28.90
C MET A 1 26.34 -6.90 28.19
N SER A 2 25.67 -8.05 28.30
CA SER A 2 26.12 -9.25 27.56
C SER A 2 25.97 -9.03 26.05
N LYS A 3 26.89 -9.58 25.26
CA LYS A 3 26.92 -9.44 23.79
C LYS A 3 25.57 -9.82 23.15
N ASN A 4 24.95 -10.88 23.67
CA ASN A 4 23.65 -11.37 23.21
C ASN A 4 22.52 -10.37 23.48
N ARG A 5 22.52 -9.70 24.64
CA ARG A 5 21.51 -8.70 24.97
C ARG A 5 21.60 -7.48 24.06
N ARG A 6 22.81 -7.05 23.68
CA ARG A 6 23.01 -5.96 22.71
C ARG A 6 22.47 -6.32 21.33
N ILE A 7 22.73 -7.54 20.86
CA ILE A 7 22.23 -8.02 19.57
C ILE A 7 20.70 -8.06 19.53
N VAL A 8 20.08 -8.61 20.58
CA VAL A 8 18.60 -8.68 20.68
C VAL A 8 17.98 -7.28 20.64
N LEU A 9 18.56 -6.31 21.34
CA LEU A 9 18.03 -4.95 21.35
C LEU A 9 18.17 -4.26 19.99
N VAL A 10 19.33 -4.36 19.35
CA VAL A 10 19.56 -3.73 18.04
C VAL A 10 18.68 -4.36 16.97
N PHE A 11 18.68 -5.68 16.89
CA PHE A 11 17.89 -6.39 15.88
C PHE A 11 16.38 -6.25 16.13
N GLY A 12 15.94 -6.41 17.39
CA GLY A 12 14.55 -6.21 17.77
C GLY A 12 14.08 -4.80 17.46
N GLY A 13 14.86 -3.78 17.84
CA GLY A 13 14.54 -2.39 17.54
C GLY A 13 14.48 -2.11 16.03
N PHE A 14 15.39 -2.68 15.24
CA PHE A 14 15.35 -2.57 13.79
C PHE A 14 14.08 -3.20 13.19
N VAL A 15 13.73 -4.43 13.57
CA VAL A 15 12.51 -5.10 13.08
C VAL A 15 11.26 -4.32 13.50
N THR A 16 11.21 -3.80 14.72
CA THR A 16 10.11 -2.94 15.18
C THR A 16 10.01 -1.66 14.34
N ALA A 17 11.12 -1.00 14.04
CA ALA A 17 11.12 0.20 13.20
C ALA A 17 10.63 -0.10 11.78
N VAL A 18 11.05 -1.22 11.18
CA VAL A 18 10.60 -1.66 9.86
C VAL A 18 9.10 -1.96 9.87
N ALA A 19 8.60 -2.68 10.87
CA ALA A 19 7.18 -2.97 11.01
C ALA A 19 6.34 -1.70 11.19
N ALA A 20 6.81 -0.76 12.01
CA ALA A 20 6.16 0.53 12.23
C ALA A 20 6.09 1.36 10.93
N ALA A 21 7.18 1.40 10.15
CA ALA A 21 7.20 2.08 8.86
C ALA A 21 6.25 1.45 7.84
N PHE A 22 6.08 0.13 7.87
CA PHE A 22 5.19 -0.59 6.97
C PHE A 22 3.70 -0.54 7.36
N TYR A 23 3.38 -0.22 8.61
CA TYR A 23 1.99 -0.15 9.06
C TYR A 23 1.11 0.76 8.19
N PRO A 24 1.47 2.04 7.91
CA PRO A 24 0.66 2.89 7.04
C PRO A 24 0.69 2.51 5.55
N ILE A 25 1.67 1.71 5.11
CA ILE A 25 1.86 1.34 3.70
C ILE A 25 1.03 0.11 3.33
N PHE A 26 1.03 -0.91 4.21
CA PHE A 26 0.36 -2.19 3.96
C PHE A 26 -0.85 -2.39 4.85
N VAL A 27 -0.68 -2.29 6.17
CA VAL A 27 -1.71 -2.72 7.12
C VAL A 27 -2.91 -1.79 7.07
N TYR A 28 -2.68 -0.49 7.22
CA TYR A 28 -3.76 0.49 7.28
C TYR A 28 -4.62 0.53 6.00
N PRO A 29 -4.04 0.61 4.78
CA PRO A 29 -4.85 0.63 3.55
C PRO A 29 -5.64 -0.67 3.33
N LEU A 30 -5.10 -1.82 3.75
CA LEU A 30 -5.77 -3.11 3.63
C LEU A 30 -6.90 -3.29 4.64
N THR A 31 -6.85 -2.63 5.80
CA THR A 31 -7.93 -2.66 6.81
C THR A 31 -8.98 -1.57 6.60
N HIS A 32 -8.66 -0.50 5.86
CA HIS A 32 -9.54 0.66 5.61
C HIS A 32 -9.97 0.76 4.14
N LYS A 33 -10.29 -0.38 3.50
CA LYS A 33 -10.57 -0.43 2.05
C LYS A 33 -11.68 0.51 1.57
N SER A 34 -12.71 0.75 2.39
CA SER A 34 -13.83 1.64 2.03
C SER A 34 -13.37 3.08 1.84
N GLU A 35 -12.58 3.61 2.78
CA GLU A 35 -12.03 4.96 2.71
C GLU A 35 -11.15 5.13 1.47
N TYR A 36 -10.22 4.20 1.26
CA TYR A 36 -9.33 4.24 0.10
C TYR A 36 -10.08 4.06 -1.23
N ARG A 37 -11.19 3.32 -1.25
CA ARG A 37 -12.07 3.21 -2.42
C ARG A 37 -12.74 4.55 -2.73
N GLU A 38 -13.26 5.25 -1.73
CA GLU A 38 -13.88 6.57 -1.93
C GLU A 38 -12.84 7.62 -2.39
N VAL A 39 -11.67 7.66 -1.75
CA VAL A 39 -10.56 8.52 -2.17
C VAL A 39 -10.17 8.23 -3.62
N GLN A 40 -10.07 6.95 -4.01
CA GLN A 40 -9.76 6.59 -5.39
C GLN A 40 -10.86 7.02 -6.36
N LYS A 41 -12.14 6.82 -6.01
CA LYS A 41 -13.29 7.23 -6.84
C LYS A 41 -13.25 8.74 -7.11
N MET A 42 -13.01 9.54 -6.07
CA MET A 42 -12.87 11.00 -6.22
C MET A 42 -11.68 11.35 -7.13
N ASN A 43 -10.50 10.79 -6.88
CA ASN A 43 -9.28 11.09 -7.65
C ASN A 43 -9.34 10.62 -9.11
N ARG A 44 -10.20 9.65 -9.46
CA ARG A 44 -10.38 9.15 -10.83
C ARG A 44 -11.61 9.71 -11.53
N THR A 45 -12.34 10.62 -10.90
CA THR A 45 -13.54 11.22 -11.50
C THR A 45 -13.14 12.01 -12.76
N GLY A 46 -13.76 11.69 -13.90
CA GLY A 46 -13.49 12.33 -15.19
C GLY A 46 -12.21 11.87 -15.89
N ILE A 47 -11.46 10.92 -15.35
CA ILE A 47 -10.24 10.39 -15.98
C ILE A 47 -10.57 9.14 -16.79
N ASN A 48 -10.43 9.22 -18.11
CA ASN A 48 -10.34 8.04 -18.96
C ASN A 48 -8.91 7.49 -18.95
N GLN A 49 -8.73 6.32 -18.35
CA GLN A 49 -7.40 5.73 -18.13
C GLN A 49 -6.67 5.43 -19.44
N ALA A 50 -7.39 5.13 -20.51
CA ALA A 50 -6.79 4.88 -21.82
C ALA A 50 -6.08 6.13 -22.37
N ASP A 51 -6.56 7.32 -22.02
CA ASP A 51 -6.06 8.59 -22.57
C ASP A 51 -4.84 9.12 -21.81
N VAL A 52 -4.68 8.72 -20.55
CA VAL A 52 -3.53 9.10 -19.71
C VAL A 52 -2.34 8.15 -19.90
N GLN A 53 -2.62 6.91 -20.32
CA GLN A 53 -1.58 5.89 -20.36
C GLN A 53 -0.72 5.96 -21.63
N PRO A 54 0.58 5.66 -21.52
CA PRO A 54 1.45 5.56 -22.68
C PRO A 54 0.93 4.54 -23.68
N VAL A 55 1.06 4.84 -24.97
CA VAL A 55 0.67 3.92 -26.04
C VAL A 55 1.51 2.64 -25.97
N GLY A 56 0.88 1.48 -26.17
CA GLY A 56 1.57 0.18 -26.20
C GLY A 56 1.74 -0.50 -24.84
N VAL A 57 1.23 0.08 -23.75
CA VAL A 57 1.19 -0.58 -22.43
C VAL A 57 -0.22 -1.00 -22.04
N LYS A 58 -0.33 -2.00 -21.17
CA LYS A 58 -1.61 -2.49 -20.65
C LYS A 58 -2.23 -1.43 -19.72
N ILE A 59 -3.51 -1.12 -19.96
CA ILE A 59 -4.32 -0.26 -19.08
C ILE A 59 -4.28 -0.79 -17.65
N TRP A 60 -3.97 0.10 -16.70
CA TRP A 60 -3.83 -0.23 -15.28
C TRP A 60 -5.14 -0.75 -14.71
N SER A 61 -5.08 -1.90 -14.07
CA SER A 61 -6.22 -2.47 -13.36
C SER A 61 -6.64 -1.56 -12.21
N ASP A 62 -7.95 -1.32 -12.10
CA ASP A 62 -8.51 -0.73 -10.90
C ASP A 62 -8.53 -1.77 -9.75
N PRO A 63 -7.78 -1.55 -8.66
CA PRO A 63 -7.71 -2.48 -7.51
C PRO A 63 -9.04 -2.66 -6.77
N PHE A 64 -9.99 -1.74 -6.95
CA PHE A 64 -11.32 -1.81 -6.35
C PHE A 64 -12.41 -2.23 -7.34
N LYS A 65 -12.05 -2.51 -8.60
CA LYS A 65 -12.99 -3.05 -9.59
C LYS A 65 -13.58 -4.37 -9.05
N PRO A 66 -14.91 -4.52 -9.00
CA PRO A 66 -15.52 -5.80 -8.67
C PRO A 66 -14.95 -6.88 -9.59
N ALA A 67 -14.51 -8.01 -9.03
CA ALA A 67 -14.33 -9.21 -9.82
C ALA A 67 -15.69 -9.52 -10.44
N GLY A 68 -15.77 -9.54 -11.77
CA GLY A 68 -17.03 -9.75 -12.48
C GLY A 68 -17.72 -11.01 -11.97
N LYS A 69 -19.05 -10.96 -11.87
CA LYS A 69 -19.85 -12.15 -12.08
C LYS A 69 -19.81 -12.49 -13.57
#